data_AF-A0A927IJT7-F1
#
_entry.id   AF-A0A927IJT7-F1
#
_cell.length_a   1.000
_cell.length_b   1.000
_cell.length_c   1.000
_cell.angle_alpha   90.00
_cell.angle_beta   90.00
_cell.angle_gamma   90.00
#
_symmetry.space_group_name_H-M   'P 1'
#
loop_
_entity.id
_entity.type
_entity.pdbx_description
1 polymer ?
#
loop_
_entity_poly.entity_id
_entity_poly.type
_entity_poly.pdbx_seq_one_letter_code
_entity_poly.pdbx_strand_id
1 'polypeptide(L)'
;MDSYKIAESHSLDTVGPAHGLSPDQNDSDMSLDRISDLARDLNSSIGQAIDLITNVNVQTRLLSFNAQIEAARAGGSSGAAFAVVAQAIQELSDRTSKVAKDMNEETQGTIKEVDHISEVMAYRMLGTRLRDLALNNIDLIDRNLYERTCDVRWWATDSSLVDALSHRSREGMDFASRRMGIILSAYTVYYDLVLTDLDGKVVANGRPDRYRSVGADVSESQWFRSARATSNGDEYGFETCHRSSLVNGERVLAYSCVVREGGESTGRPLGVLGILFNWDELAQVIVERTPLPQEEWSRSRVCIVDQSGKVLADTKNSNGNETLDTEITSLFSEERNYSMINTSGKASVVAHAAAPGYETYSTGWHSIIIQERPERNNAKSKTSTRSRSSRSAFTGELSSLVQLA
;
A
#
# COMPACT_ATOMS: atom_id res chain seq x y z
N MET A 1 39.37 35.42 -23.76
CA MET A 1 39.76 34.46 -24.81
C MET A 1 40.28 33.20 -24.12
N ASP A 2 39.53 32.67 -23.16
CA ASP A 2 38.33 31.83 -23.33
C ASP A 2 38.82 30.40 -23.57
N SER A 3 38.73 29.49 -22.61
CA SER A 3 37.44 28.87 -22.31
C SER A 3 37.46 28.18 -20.93
N TYR A 4 36.91 28.84 -19.93
CA TYR A 4 36.27 28.20 -18.79
C TYR A 4 34.88 27.76 -19.27
N LYS A 5 34.57 26.46 -19.26
CA LYS A 5 33.18 26.00 -19.21
C LYS A 5 32.98 25.19 -17.94
N ILE A 6 32.17 25.83 -17.11
CA ILE A 6 31.63 25.44 -15.82
C ILE A 6 30.95 24.07 -15.94
N ALA A 7 31.35 23.13 -15.08
CA ALA A 7 30.55 21.95 -14.79
C ALA A 7 29.39 22.43 -13.91
N GLU A 8 28.20 22.51 -14.50
CA GLU A 8 26.97 22.79 -13.77
C GLU A 8 26.63 21.62 -12.83
N SER A 9 26.16 22.01 -11.66
CA SER A 9 25.59 21.19 -10.61
C SER A 9 24.55 20.19 -11.13
N HIS A 10 24.81 18.90 -10.97
CA HIS A 10 23.75 17.90 -10.89
C HIS A 10 23.09 17.97 -9.50
N SER A 11 22.29 19.02 -9.33
CA SER A 11 21.12 19.00 -8.45
C SER A 11 20.18 17.87 -8.88
N LEU A 12 19.48 17.29 -7.90
CA LEU A 12 18.54 16.16 -7.92
C LEU A 12 17.33 16.28 -8.88
N ASP A 13 17.48 16.89 -10.06
CA ASP A 13 16.42 17.15 -11.03
C ASP A 13 16.61 16.37 -12.33
N THR A 14 16.86 15.06 -12.28
CA THR A 14 16.55 14.16 -13.41
C THR A 14 16.18 12.76 -12.92
N VAL A 15 15.07 12.64 -12.20
CA VAL A 15 14.17 11.50 -12.40
C VAL A 15 13.04 12.04 -13.26
N GLY A 16 13.17 11.92 -14.58
CA GLY A 16 12.03 12.11 -15.46
C GLY A 16 10.91 11.19 -14.99
N PRO A 17 9.64 11.65 -14.95
CA PRO A 17 8.55 10.77 -14.60
C PRO A 17 8.60 9.64 -15.63
N ALA A 18 8.62 8.39 -15.16
CA ALA A 18 8.23 7.28 -16.01
C ALA A 18 6.80 7.57 -16.46
N HIS A 19 6.69 8.18 -17.65
CA HIS A 19 5.46 8.37 -18.37
C HIS A 19 4.90 6.99 -18.64
N GLY A 20 3.79 6.66 -17.98
CA GLY A 20 3.04 5.46 -18.35
C GLY A 20 2.14 4.81 -17.32
N LEU A 21 1.68 5.47 -16.25
CA LEU A 21 0.54 4.94 -15.48
C LEU A 21 -0.44 6.04 -15.02
N SER A 22 -1.62 5.99 -15.62
CA SER A 22 -2.94 6.55 -15.23
C SER A 22 -3.35 7.95 -15.68
N PRO A 23 -4.44 8.00 -16.49
CA PRO A 23 -5.68 8.61 -16.01
C PRO A 23 -6.88 7.63 -15.91
N ASP A 24 -6.66 6.34 -15.65
CA ASP A 24 -7.76 5.32 -15.57
C ASP A 24 -8.24 4.95 -14.14
N GLN A 25 -7.55 5.40 -13.08
CA GLN A 25 -7.75 4.79 -11.75
C GLN A 25 -8.93 5.36 -10.96
N ASN A 26 -9.24 6.65 -11.14
CA ASN A 26 -10.51 7.20 -10.64
C ASN A 26 -11.70 6.52 -11.33
N ASP A 27 -11.53 6.07 -12.58
CA ASP A 27 -12.59 5.41 -13.32
C ASP A 27 -12.88 4.00 -12.79
N SER A 28 -11.87 3.32 -12.25
CA SER A 28 -12.03 1.93 -11.78
C SER A 28 -12.67 1.80 -10.39
N ASP A 29 -12.32 2.65 -9.42
CA ASP A 29 -13.04 2.69 -8.12
C ASP A 29 -14.47 3.21 -8.32
N MET A 30 -14.63 4.23 -9.17
CA MET A 30 -15.95 4.70 -9.61
C MET A 30 -16.74 3.61 -10.36
N SER A 31 -16.08 2.71 -11.09
CA SER A 31 -16.75 1.64 -11.82
C SER A 31 -17.36 0.60 -10.88
N LEU A 32 -16.71 0.25 -9.77
CA LEU A 32 -17.21 -0.73 -8.82
C LEU A 32 -18.39 -0.21 -8.00
N ASP A 33 -18.29 1.03 -7.50
CA ASP A 33 -19.41 1.68 -6.82
C ASP A 33 -20.61 1.82 -7.76
N ARG A 34 -20.37 2.18 -9.02
CA ARG A 34 -21.42 2.29 -10.04
C ARG A 34 -22.04 0.96 -10.43
N ILE A 35 -21.28 -0.15 -10.41
CA ILE A 35 -21.82 -1.51 -10.59
C ILE A 35 -22.75 -1.86 -9.43
N SER A 36 -22.34 -1.60 -8.19
CA SER A 36 -23.18 -1.88 -7.01
C SER A 36 -24.45 -1.02 -7.01
N ASP A 37 -24.34 0.26 -7.35
CA ASP A 37 -25.50 1.15 -7.45
C ASP A 37 -26.46 0.75 -8.58
N LEU A 38 -25.93 0.38 -9.75
CA LEU A 38 -26.75 -0.13 -10.84
C LEU A 38 -27.48 -1.43 -10.46
N ALA A 39 -26.80 -2.33 -9.73
CA ALA A 39 -27.42 -3.56 -9.23
C ALA A 39 -28.56 -3.27 -8.25
N ARG A 40 -28.41 -2.27 -7.37
CA ARG A 40 -29.46 -1.82 -6.45
C ARG A 40 -30.65 -1.19 -7.19
N ASP A 41 -30.38 -0.36 -8.19
CA ASP A 41 -31.42 0.28 -8.99
C ASP A 41 -32.21 -0.75 -9.82
N LEU A 42 -31.51 -1.73 -10.40
CA LEU A 42 -32.12 -2.87 -11.08
C LEU A 42 -32.99 -3.69 -10.13
N ASN A 43 -32.51 -3.98 -8.92
CA ASN A 43 -33.29 -4.69 -7.89
C ASN A 43 -34.60 -3.97 -7.57
N SER A 44 -34.52 -2.66 -7.31
CA SER A 44 -35.68 -1.84 -6.99
C SER A 44 -36.70 -1.85 -8.14
N SER A 45 -36.21 -1.73 -9.38
CA SER A 45 -37.07 -1.71 -10.57
C SER A 45 -37.75 -3.06 -10.81
N ILE A 46 -37.01 -4.17 -10.65
CA ILE A 46 -37.56 -5.53 -10.77
C ILE A 46 -38.58 -5.80 -9.66
N GLY A 47 -38.28 -5.41 -8.42
CA GLY A 47 -39.21 -5.53 -7.29
C GLY A 47 -40.53 -4.82 -7.56
N GLN A 48 -40.49 -3.59 -8.10
CA GLN A 48 -41.70 -2.85 -8.48
C GLN A 48 -42.50 -3.55 -9.60
N ALA A 49 -41.81 -4.13 -10.59
CA ALA A 49 -42.47 -4.89 -11.66
C ALA A 49 -43.15 -6.16 -11.12
N ILE A 50 -42.49 -6.90 -10.22
CA ILE A 50 -43.02 -8.10 -9.58
C ILE A 50 -44.23 -7.77 -8.70
N ASP A 51 -44.18 -6.67 -7.95
CA ASP A 51 -45.32 -6.17 -7.18
C ASP A 51 -46.51 -5.84 -8.09
N LEU A 52 -46.27 -5.21 -9.24
CA LEU A 52 -47.32 -4.92 -10.22
C LEU A 52 -47.93 -6.21 -10.79
N ILE A 53 -47.11 -7.17 -11.21
CA ILE A 53 -47.56 -8.47 -11.71
C ILE A 53 -48.41 -9.17 -10.66
N THR A 54 -47.96 -9.18 -9.40
CA THR A 54 -48.66 -9.82 -8.29
C THR A 54 -50.03 -9.17 -8.06
N ASN A 55 -50.11 -7.84 -8.12
CA ASN A 55 -51.37 -7.11 -7.96
C ASN A 55 -52.36 -7.40 -9.11
N VAL A 56 -51.91 -7.34 -10.36
CA VAL A 56 -52.74 -7.67 -11.53
C VAL A 56 -53.23 -9.11 -11.45
N ASN A 57 -52.36 -10.01 -10.98
CA ASN A 57 -52.67 -11.42 -10.88
C ASN A 57 -53.70 -11.72 -9.78
N VAL A 58 -53.64 -11.03 -8.64
CA VAL A 58 -54.67 -11.11 -7.58
C VAL A 58 -56.02 -10.64 -8.11
N GLN A 59 -56.06 -9.52 -8.84
CA GLN A 59 -57.30 -9.02 -9.46
C GLN A 59 -57.88 -10.01 -10.48
N THR A 60 -57.01 -10.59 -11.32
CA THR A 60 -57.39 -11.59 -12.33
C THR A 60 -57.95 -12.86 -11.68
N ARG A 61 -57.33 -13.31 -10.58
CA ARG A 61 -57.81 -14.45 -9.79
C ARG A 61 -59.19 -14.19 -9.19
N LEU A 62 -59.44 -12.98 -8.66
CA LEU A 62 -60.75 -12.59 -8.13
C LEU A 62 -61.82 -12.53 -9.23
N LEU A 63 -61.49 -12.00 -10.41
CA LEU A 63 -62.38 -11.97 -11.58
C LEU A 63 -62.75 -13.38 -12.02
N SER A 64 -61.77 -14.28 -12.14
CA SER A 64 -61.97 -15.69 -12.45
C SER A 64 -62.85 -16.38 -11.41
N PHE A 65 -62.59 -16.15 -10.12
CA PHE A 65 -63.39 -16.71 -9.04
C PHE A 65 -64.86 -16.25 -9.09
N ASN A 66 -65.09 -14.95 -9.31
CA ASN A 66 -66.44 -14.40 -9.50
C ASN A 66 -67.13 -15.01 -10.73
N ALA A 67 -66.40 -15.19 -11.84
CA ALA A 67 -66.92 -15.85 -13.03
C ALA A 67 -67.26 -17.33 -12.78
N GLN A 68 -66.49 -18.01 -11.94
CA GLN A 68 -66.74 -19.40 -11.56
C GLN A 68 -68.02 -19.54 -10.71
N ILE A 69 -68.27 -18.60 -9.79
CA ILE A 69 -69.52 -18.52 -9.03
C ILE A 69 -70.71 -18.30 -9.97
N GLU A 70 -70.60 -17.33 -10.89
CA GLU A 70 -71.70 -17.01 -11.81
C GLU A 70 -71.96 -18.16 -12.81
N ALA A 71 -70.92 -18.84 -13.26
CA ALA A 71 -71.02 -20.05 -14.08
C ALA A 71 -71.77 -21.19 -13.36
N ALA A 72 -71.49 -21.41 -12.08
CA ALA A 72 -72.21 -22.39 -11.25
C ALA A 72 -73.67 -21.99 -11.02
N ARG A 73 -73.94 -20.68 -10.91
CA ARG A 73 -75.29 -20.13 -10.70
C ARG A 73 -76.17 -20.18 -11.95
N ALA A 74 -75.61 -19.91 -13.13
CA ALA A 74 -76.33 -19.88 -14.40
C ALA A 74 -76.82 -21.27 -14.83
N GLY A 75 -76.05 -22.33 -14.53
CA GLY A 75 -76.38 -23.72 -14.88
C GLY A 75 -76.49 -23.97 -16.39
N GLY A 76 -76.80 -25.21 -16.77
CA GLY A 76 -76.93 -25.62 -18.18
C GLY A 76 -75.62 -25.60 -18.98
N SER A 77 -75.72 -25.66 -20.31
CA SER A 77 -74.57 -25.75 -21.22
C SER A 77 -73.73 -24.46 -21.25
N SER A 78 -74.36 -23.29 -21.10
CA SER A 78 -73.66 -21.99 -21.07
C SER A 78 -72.86 -21.79 -19.79
N GLY A 79 -73.40 -22.13 -18.60
CA GLY A 79 -72.66 -22.09 -17.34
C GLY A 79 -71.46 -23.04 -17.34
N ALA A 80 -71.59 -24.23 -17.94
CA ALA A 80 -70.49 -25.18 -18.08
C ALA A 80 -69.32 -24.61 -18.93
N ALA A 81 -69.60 -23.91 -20.03
CA ALA A 81 -68.56 -23.29 -20.85
C ALA A 81 -67.83 -22.15 -20.12
N PHE A 82 -68.55 -21.31 -19.37
CA PHE A 82 -67.95 -20.25 -18.56
C PHE A 82 -67.10 -20.80 -17.40
N ALA A 83 -67.50 -21.91 -16.78
CA ALA A 83 -66.73 -22.56 -15.72
C ALA A 83 -65.35 -23.03 -16.20
N VAL A 84 -65.26 -23.57 -17.42
CA VAL A 84 -63.98 -24.00 -18.03
C VAL A 84 -63.04 -22.81 -18.25
N VAL A 85 -63.57 -21.68 -18.74
CA VAL A 85 -62.78 -20.45 -18.94
C VAL A 85 -62.30 -19.89 -17.60
N ALA A 86 -63.19 -19.84 -16.59
CA ALA A 86 -62.83 -19.39 -15.25
C ALA A 86 -61.70 -20.24 -14.65
N GLN A 87 -61.80 -21.57 -14.75
CA GLN A 87 -60.75 -22.50 -14.32
C GLN A 87 -59.41 -22.24 -15.04
N ALA A 88 -59.43 -22.06 -16.36
CA ALA A 88 -58.21 -21.78 -17.13
C ALA A 88 -57.54 -20.45 -16.71
N ILE A 89 -58.33 -19.41 -16.39
CA ILE A 89 -57.79 -18.14 -15.87
C ILE A 89 -57.19 -18.32 -14.48
N GLN A 90 -57.77 -19.19 -13.64
CA GLN A 90 -57.25 -19.47 -12.31
C GLN A 90 -55.92 -20.22 -12.37
N GLU A 91 -55.82 -21.23 -13.23
CA GLU A 91 -54.57 -21.95 -13.51
C GLU A 91 -53.50 -21.03 -14.10
N LEU A 92 -53.88 -20.14 -15.03
CA LEU A 92 -52.99 -19.11 -15.53
C LEU A 92 -52.50 -18.19 -14.41
N SER A 93 -53.41 -17.79 -13.51
CA SER A 93 -53.06 -16.92 -12.38
C SER A 93 -52.10 -17.61 -11.41
N ASP A 94 -52.34 -18.87 -11.05
CA ASP A 94 -51.43 -19.63 -10.19
C ASP A 94 -50.04 -19.80 -10.84
N ARG A 95 -49.99 -20.03 -12.15
CA ARG A 95 -48.73 -20.10 -12.91
C ARG A 95 -48.01 -18.75 -12.94
N THR A 96 -48.72 -17.65 -13.13
CA THR A 96 -48.16 -16.28 -13.08
C THR A 96 -47.58 -15.96 -11.70
N SER A 97 -48.29 -16.31 -10.61
CA SER A 97 -47.79 -16.12 -9.24
C SER A 97 -46.50 -16.88 -9.01
N LYS A 98 -46.43 -18.12 -9.51
CA LYS A 98 -45.23 -18.94 -9.40
C LYS A 98 -44.06 -18.31 -10.17
N VAL A 99 -44.26 -17.92 -11.42
CA VAL A 99 -43.21 -17.28 -12.24
C VAL A 99 -42.73 -15.97 -11.60
N ALA A 100 -43.63 -15.13 -11.09
CA ALA A 100 -43.26 -13.89 -10.42
C ALA A 100 -42.43 -14.13 -9.15
N LYS A 101 -42.79 -15.17 -8.37
CA LYS A 101 -42.03 -15.57 -7.19
C LYS A 101 -40.64 -16.11 -7.55
N ASP A 102 -40.57 -17.04 -8.51
CA ASP A 102 -39.32 -17.63 -8.96
C ASP A 102 -38.37 -16.54 -9.51
N MET A 103 -38.90 -15.58 -10.28
CA MET A 103 -38.15 -14.42 -10.78
C MET A 103 -37.63 -13.53 -9.65
N ASN A 104 -38.40 -13.32 -8.58
CA ASN A 104 -37.94 -12.56 -7.42
C ASN A 104 -36.78 -13.27 -6.72
N GLU A 105 -36.91 -14.57 -6.48
CA GLU A 105 -35.87 -15.38 -5.82
C GLU A 105 -34.57 -15.41 -6.64
N GLU A 106 -34.67 -15.62 -7.95
CA GLU A 106 -33.52 -15.59 -8.87
C GLU A 106 -32.84 -14.22 -8.86
N THR A 107 -33.62 -13.13 -8.97
CA THR A 107 -33.09 -11.76 -8.96
C THR A 107 -32.34 -11.47 -7.66
N GLN A 108 -32.92 -11.80 -6.50
CA GLN A 108 -32.25 -11.63 -5.20
C GLN A 108 -30.96 -12.45 -5.10
N GLY A 109 -30.93 -13.65 -5.69
CA GLY A 109 -29.74 -14.47 -5.80
C GLY A 109 -28.63 -13.77 -6.60
N THR A 110 -28.96 -13.31 -7.80
CA THR A 110 -28.02 -12.60 -8.69
C THR A 110 -27.45 -11.34 -8.03
N ILE A 111 -28.27 -10.54 -7.33
CA ILE A 111 -27.78 -9.31 -6.69
C ILE A 111 -26.79 -9.60 -5.57
N LYS A 112 -27.05 -10.63 -4.75
CA LYS A 112 -26.10 -11.06 -3.71
C LYS A 112 -24.78 -11.50 -4.31
N GLU A 113 -24.84 -12.18 -5.46
CA GLU A 113 -23.65 -12.59 -6.19
C GLU A 113 -22.88 -11.38 -6.75
N VAL A 114 -23.57 -10.39 -7.34
CA VAL A 114 -22.96 -9.14 -7.81
C VAL A 114 -22.31 -8.35 -6.67
N ASP A 115 -22.97 -8.23 -5.52
CA ASP A 115 -22.41 -7.57 -4.33
C ASP A 115 -21.16 -8.30 -3.83
N HIS A 116 -21.18 -9.63 -3.79
CA HIS A 116 -20.02 -10.43 -3.39
C HIS A 116 -18.85 -10.27 -4.37
N ILE A 117 -19.11 -10.35 -5.67
CA ILE A 117 -18.10 -10.16 -6.72
C ILE A 117 -17.50 -8.76 -6.62
N SER A 118 -18.33 -7.73 -6.42
CA SER A 118 -17.88 -6.34 -6.29
C SER A 118 -16.93 -6.18 -5.10
N GLU A 119 -17.24 -6.80 -3.95
CA GLU A 119 -16.37 -6.75 -2.77
C GLU A 119 -15.03 -7.47 -2.98
N VAL A 120 -15.06 -8.66 -3.60
CA VAL A 120 -13.85 -9.42 -3.92
C VAL A 120 -12.98 -8.65 -4.94
N MET A 121 -13.59 -8.03 -5.94
CA MET A 121 -12.89 -7.20 -6.92
C MET A 121 -12.25 -5.97 -6.27
N ALA A 122 -13.00 -5.23 -5.45
CA ALA A 122 -12.48 -4.06 -4.71
C ALA A 122 -11.27 -4.44 -3.86
N TYR A 123 -11.37 -5.55 -3.11
CA TYR A 123 -10.27 -6.06 -2.30
C TYR A 123 -9.04 -6.41 -3.15
N ARG A 124 -9.22 -7.14 -4.25
CA ARG A 124 -8.11 -7.54 -5.13
C ARG A 124 -7.44 -6.36 -5.80
N MET A 125 -8.22 -5.38 -6.26
CA MET A 125 -7.70 -4.17 -6.90
C MET A 125 -6.88 -3.35 -5.91
N LEU A 126 -7.43 -3.10 -4.71
CA LEU A 126 -6.72 -2.40 -3.66
C LEU A 126 -5.45 -3.14 -3.25
N GLY A 127 -5.55 -4.43 -2.96
CA GLY A 127 -4.40 -5.26 -2.57
C GLY A 127 -3.30 -5.26 -3.63
N THR A 128 -3.66 -5.43 -4.90
CA THR A 128 -2.72 -5.39 -6.04
C THR A 128 -2.03 -4.03 -6.13
N ARG A 129 -2.79 -2.93 -6.07
CA ARG A 129 -2.23 -1.57 -6.11
C ARG A 129 -1.27 -1.32 -4.97
N LEU A 130 -1.68 -1.54 -3.72
CA LEU A 130 -0.84 -1.29 -2.54
C LEU A 130 0.43 -2.14 -2.56
N ARG A 131 0.32 -3.38 -3.04
CA ARG A 131 1.45 -4.29 -3.19
C ARG A 131 2.44 -3.79 -4.26
N ASP A 132 1.95 -3.27 -5.37
CA ASP A 132 2.79 -2.71 -6.42
C ASP A 132 3.46 -1.39 -5.96
N LEU A 133 2.77 -0.57 -5.16
CA LEU A 133 3.36 0.60 -4.49
C LEU A 133 4.44 0.20 -3.49
N ALA A 134 4.23 -0.84 -2.70
CA ALA A 134 5.24 -1.38 -1.80
C ALA A 134 6.49 -1.83 -2.57
N LEU A 135 6.31 -2.52 -3.70
CA LEU A 135 7.43 -2.93 -4.55
C LEU A 135 8.24 -1.73 -5.04
N ASN A 136 7.57 -0.67 -5.51
CA ASN A 136 8.24 0.55 -5.94
C ASN A 136 9.06 1.19 -4.81
N ASN A 137 8.49 1.27 -3.60
CA ASN A 137 9.19 1.83 -2.44
C ASN A 137 10.47 1.07 -2.11
N ILE A 138 10.42 -0.27 -2.06
CA ILE A 138 11.59 -1.07 -1.68
C ILE A 138 12.63 -1.15 -2.81
N ASP A 139 12.21 -1.11 -4.07
CA ASP A 139 13.13 -1.01 -5.22
C ASP A 139 13.91 0.32 -5.20
N LEU A 140 13.25 1.44 -4.87
CA LEU A 140 13.92 2.74 -4.72
C LEU A 140 14.97 2.73 -3.60
N ILE A 141 14.71 2.02 -2.51
CA ILE A 141 15.68 1.84 -1.41
C ILE A 141 16.92 1.08 -1.91
N ASP A 142 16.75 -0.12 -2.48
CA ASP A 142 17.87 -0.95 -2.92
C ASP A 142 18.74 -0.24 -3.97
N ARG A 143 18.12 0.43 -4.95
CA ARG A 143 18.83 1.20 -5.98
C ARG A 143 19.68 2.32 -5.40
N ASN A 144 19.13 3.11 -4.47
CA ASN A 144 19.87 4.20 -3.85
C ASN A 144 21.00 3.71 -2.95
N LEU A 145 20.77 2.59 -2.26
CA LEU A 145 21.74 2.03 -1.33
C LEU A 145 22.88 1.27 -2.02
N TYR A 146 22.66 0.73 -3.23
CA TYR A 146 23.71 0.11 -4.03
C TYR A 146 24.91 1.05 -4.25
N GLU A 147 24.67 2.31 -4.61
CA GLU A 147 25.72 3.29 -4.88
C GLU A 147 26.65 3.49 -3.67
N ARG A 148 26.12 3.39 -2.46
CA ARG A 148 26.88 3.58 -1.21
C ARG A 148 27.95 2.50 -1.01
N THR A 149 27.70 1.30 -1.52
CA THR A 149 28.68 0.21 -1.52
C THR A 149 29.85 0.50 -2.47
N CYS A 150 29.59 1.16 -3.59
CA CYS A 150 30.61 1.57 -4.55
C CYS A 150 31.41 2.76 -4.03
N ASP A 151 30.70 3.77 -3.48
CA ASP A 151 31.30 4.98 -2.92
C ASP A 151 32.36 4.65 -1.86
N VAL A 152 32.04 3.78 -0.89
CA VAL A 152 32.98 3.46 0.20
C VAL A 152 34.21 2.71 -0.26
N ARG A 153 34.06 1.78 -1.20
CA ARG A 153 35.18 1.00 -1.74
C ARG A 153 36.09 1.89 -2.57
N TRP A 154 35.50 2.74 -3.41
CA TRP A 154 36.27 3.70 -4.22
C TRP A 154 37.04 4.68 -3.34
N TRP A 155 36.38 5.32 -2.37
CA TRP A 155 37.04 6.31 -1.50
C TRP A 155 38.08 5.70 -0.57
N ALA A 156 37.96 4.42 -0.20
CA ALA A 156 38.99 3.71 0.56
C ALA A 156 40.33 3.58 -0.20
N THR A 157 40.34 3.81 -1.52
CA THR A 157 41.56 3.83 -2.35
C THR A 157 42.20 5.21 -2.49
N ASP A 158 41.57 6.29 -2.00
CA ASP A 158 42.12 7.65 -2.15
C ASP A 158 43.48 7.75 -1.44
N SER A 159 44.50 8.16 -2.19
CA SER A 159 45.88 8.19 -1.72
C SER A 159 46.06 9.05 -0.47
N SER A 160 45.24 10.08 -0.28
CA SER A 160 45.29 10.91 0.94
C SER A 160 44.92 10.12 2.20
N LEU A 161 43.99 9.17 2.11
CA LEU A 161 43.60 8.31 3.24
C LEU A 161 44.65 7.22 3.48
N VAL A 162 45.15 6.63 2.40
CA VAL A 162 46.22 5.61 2.42
C VAL A 162 47.49 6.18 3.04
N ASP A 163 47.94 7.35 2.58
CA ASP A 163 49.14 8.02 3.06
C ASP A 163 49.01 8.43 4.52
N ALA A 164 47.84 8.94 4.92
CA ALA A 164 47.55 9.29 6.30
C ALA A 164 47.68 8.08 7.24
N LEU A 165 47.09 6.93 6.87
CA LEU A 165 47.18 5.70 7.69
C LEU A 165 48.54 5.01 7.63
N SER A 166 49.28 5.17 6.52
CA SER A 166 50.62 4.60 6.35
C SER A 166 51.66 5.32 7.21
N HIS A 167 51.66 6.66 7.20
CA HIS A 167 52.65 7.47 7.91
C HIS A 167 52.21 7.88 9.32
N ARG A 168 50.89 7.92 9.57
CA ARG A 168 50.28 8.28 10.85
C ARG A 168 50.72 9.65 11.39
N SER A 169 51.01 10.59 10.48
CA SER A 169 51.37 11.96 10.85
C SER A 169 50.11 12.82 11.05
N ARG A 170 50.21 13.82 11.93
CA ARG A 170 49.11 14.76 12.17
C ARG A 170 48.75 15.54 10.90
N GLU A 171 49.74 15.98 10.15
CA GLU A 171 49.54 16.69 8.88
C GLU A 171 48.80 15.82 7.84
N GLY A 172 49.11 14.52 7.79
CA GLY A 172 48.43 13.54 6.94
C GLY A 172 46.97 13.38 7.33
N MET A 173 46.67 13.24 8.63
CA MET A 173 45.27 13.14 9.12
C MET A 173 44.48 14.42 8.83
N ASP A 174 45.08 15.59 9.02
CA ASP A 174 44.45 16.88 8.70
C ASP A 174 44.19 17.02 7.18
N PHE A 175 45.09 16.49 6.34
CA PHE A 175 44.88 16.48 4.89
C PHE A 175 43.77 15.50 4.48
N ALA A 176 43.77 14.28 5.02
CA ALA A 176 42.71 13.30 4.82
C ALA A 176 41.33 13.84 5.23
N SER A 177 41.25 14.54 6.37
CA SER A 177 40.05 15.23 6.84
C SER A 177 39.54 16.26 5.82
N ARG A 178 40.41 17.14 5.31
CA ARG A 178 40.03 18.11 4.26
C ARG A 178 39.56 17.42 2.97
N ARG A 179 40.22 16.33 2.57
CA ARG A 179 39.85 15.55 1.37
C ARG A 179 38.47 14.92 1.51
N MET A 180 38.19 14.28 2.65
CA MET A 180 36.85 13.79 2.97
C MET A 180 35.81 14.93 3.00
N GLY A 181 36.16 16.12 3.51
CA GLY A 181 35.31 17.30 3.46
C GLY A 181 34.94 17.75 2.05
N ILE A 182 35.88 17.67 1.09
CA ILE A 182 35.61 17.96 -0.34
C ILE A 182 34.62 16.94 -0.90
N ILE A 183 34.81 15.64 -0.63
CA ILE A 183 33.86 14.60 -1.05
C ILE A 183 32.47 14.91 -0.50
N LEU A 184 32.36 15.19 0.80
CA LEU A 184 31.10 15.54 1.46
C LEU A 184 30.45 16.84 0.99
N SER A 185 31.17 17.71 0.27
CA SER A 185 30.61 18.90 -0.37
C SER A 185 29.95 18.60 -1.71
N ALA A 186 30.41 17.55 -2.40
CA ALA A 186 29.82 17.06 -3.64
C ALA A 186 28.68 16.05 -3.40
N TYR A 187 28.77 15.28 -2.31
CA TYR A 187 27.80 14.25 -1.94
C TYR A 187 27.09 14.63 -0.64
N THR A 188 25.95 15.30 -0.75
CA THR A 188 25.25 15.91 0.39
C THR A 188 24.45 14.92 1.24
N VAL A 189 24.20 13.71 0.73
CA VAL A 189 23.40 12.65 1.37
C VAL A 189 24.08 11.99 2.59
N TYR A 190 25.32 12.37 2.87
CA TYR A 190 26.11 11.83 3.96
C TYR A 190 26.18 12.82 5.11
N TYR A 191 26.05 12.29 6.33
CA TYR A 191 26.37 13.06 7.52
C TYR A 191 27.87 13.28 7.62
N ASP A 192 28.67 12.22 7.57
CA ASP A 192 30.13 12.33 7.67
C ASP A 192 30.84 11.10 7.06
N LEU A 193 32.14 11.27 6.84
CA LEU A 193 33.09 10.20 6.56
C LEU A 193 34.04 10.08 7.75
N VAL A 194 34.31 8.86 8.19
CA VAL A 194 35.09 8.59 9.40
C VAL A 194 36.20 7.62 9.05
N LEU A 195 37.44 8.02 9.32
CA LEU A 195 38.63 7.20 9.12
C LEU A 195 39.11 6.67 10.46
N THR A 196 39.34 5.36 10.55
CA THR A 196 39.84 4.71 11.76
C THR A 196 41.15 3.99 11.52
N ASP A 197 41.90 3.76 12.61
CA ASP A 197 42.93 2.75 12.60
C ASP A 197 42.35 1.32 12.66
N LEU A 198 43.23 0.31 12.72
CA LEU A 198 42.85 -1.11 12.76
C LEU A 198 42.29 -1.56 14.11
N ASP A 199 42.45 -0.74 15.15
CA ASP A 199 41.93 -0.98 16.50
C ASP A 199 40.57 -0.30 16.71
N GLY A 200 40.06 0.42 15.71
CA GLY A 200 38.76 1.07 15.75
C GLY A 200 38.77 2.45 16.39
N LYS A 201 39.94 3.09 16.58
CA LYS A 201 40.00 4.50 16.99
C LYS A 201 39.81 5.40 15.78
N VAL A 202 38.89 6.36 15.87
CA VAL A 202 38.71 7.38 14.84
C VAL A 202 39.93 8.31 14.83
N VAL A 203 40.62 8.38 13.69
CA VAL A 203 41.83 9.20 13.51
C VAL A 203 41.58 10.48 12.71
N ALA A 204 40.56 10.49 11.85
CA ALA A 204 40.13 11.66 11.10
C ALA A 204 38.64 11.56 10.74
N ASN A 205 37.98 12.69 10.53
CA ASN A 205 36.63 12.75 9.96
C ASN A 205 36.50 13.89 8.94
N GLY A 206 35.48 13.83 8.09
CA GLY A 206 35.30 14.77 6.98
C GLY A 206 34.71 16.13 7.37
N ARG A 207 33.95 16.20 8.48
CA ARG A 207 33.34 17.44 9.00
C ARG A 207 33.73 17.69 10.47
N PRO A 208 35.02 17.95 10.77
CA PRO A 208 35.50 18.15 12.15
C PRO A 208 34.91 19.40 12.83
N ASP A 209 34.41 20.35 12.04
CA ASP A 209 33.71 21.54 12.49
C ASP A 209 32.28 21.24 12.99
N ARG A 210 31.64 20.18 12.46
CA ARG A 210 30.28 19.77 12.82
C ARG A 210 30.24 18.60 13.80
N TYR A 211 31.15 17.64 13.66
CA TYR A 211 31.16 16.41 14.45
C TYR A 211 32.52 16.19 15.12
N ARG A 212 32.48 15.95 16.43
CA ARG A 212 33.65 15.70 17.28
C ARG A 212 33.90 14.19 17.44
N SER A 213 34.09 13.50 16.32
CA SER A 213 34.22 12.04 16.29
C SER A 213 35.66 11.55 16.47
N VAL A 214 36.68 12.37 16.19
CA VAL A 214 38.10 12.00 16.37
C VAL A 214 38.40 11.59 17.81
N GLY A 215 39.05 10.43 17.97
CA GLY A 215 39.35 9.80 19.25
C GLY A 215 38.26 8.86 19.78
N ALA A 216 37.08 8.84 19.16
CA ALA A 216 36.03 7.88 19.50
C ALA A 216 36.48 6.45 19.21
N ASP A 217 35.91 5.51 19.97
CA ASP A 217 36.13 4.08 19.78
C ASP A 217 34.91 3.45 19.10
N VAL A 218 35.14 2.82 17.96
CA VAL A 218 34.11 2.14 17.17
C VAL A 218 34.45 0.66 16.96
N SER A 219 35.40 0.11 17.72
CA SER A 219 35.84 -1.29 17.60
C SER A 219 34.70 -2.31 17.72
N GLU A 220 33.65 -1.97 18.49
CA GLU A 220 32.48 -2.81 18.70
C GLU A 220 31.32 -2.53 17.73
N SER A 221 31.40 -1.50 16.88
CA SER A 221 30.35 -1.25 15.90
C SER A 221 30.28 -2.38 14.88
N GLN A 222 29.07 -2.68 14.39
CA GLN A 222 28.91 -3.77 13.42
C GLN A 222 29.53 -3.37 12.07
N TRP A 223 29.47 -2.10 11.68
CA TRP A 223 30.08 -1.65 10.43
C TRP A 223 31.60 -1.85 10.47
N PHE A 224 32.26 -1.49 11.57
CA PHE A 224 33.70 -1.65 11.69
C PHE A 224 34.10 -3.13 11.70
N ARG A 225 33.43 -3.95 12.53
CA ARG A 225 33.73 -5.38 12.63
C ARG A 225 33.46 -6.12 11.32
N SER A 226 32.37 -5.80 10.62
CA SER A 226 32.06 -6.40 9.32
C SER A 226 33.09 -6.00 8.25
N ALA A 227 33.56 -4.75 8.22
CA ALA A 227 34.66 -4.36 7.33
C ALA A 227 35.95 -5.11 7.66
N ARG A 228 36.32 -5.24 8.93
CA ARG A 228 37.52 -5.98 9.36
C ARG A 228 37.47 -7.48 9.01
N ALA A 229 36.27 -8.04 8.85
CA ALA A 229 36.06 -9.42 8.43
C ALA A 229 36.21 -9.65 6.92
N THR A 230 36.28 -8.58 6.10
CA THR A 230 36.42 -8.69 4.64
C THR A 230 37.81 -9.18 4.21
N SER A 231 37.85 -9.91 3.10
CA SER A 231 39.09 -10.50 2.59
C SER A 231 39.91 -9.52 1.73
N ASN A 232 39.24 -8.69 0.94
CA ASN A 232 39.84 -7.76 -0.02
C ASN A 232 39.04 -6.44 -0.10
N GLY A 233 39.51 -5.47 -0.89
CA GLY A 233 38.89 -4.16 -1.08
C GLY A 233 37.66 -4.13 -1.99
N ASP A 234 37.32 -5.26 -2.64
CA ASP A 234 36.11 -5.36 -3.45
C ASP A 234 34.87 -5.66 -2.59
N GLU A 235 35.09 -6.10 -1.35
CA GLU A 235 34.08 -6.32 -0.31
C GLU A 235 33.89 -5.07 0.56
N TYR A 236 32.80 -5.03 1.32
CA TYR A 236 32.46 -3.93 2.22
C TYR A 236 31.81 -4.44 3.51
N GLY A 237 31.99 -3.69 4.59
CA GLY A 237 31.25 -3.83 5.83
C GLY A 237 29.95 -3.01 5.81
N PHE A 238 28.98 -3.43 6.62
CA PHE A 238 27.66 -2.83 6.70
C PHE A 238 27.09 -2.92 8.11
N GLU A 239 26.39 -1.87 8.52
CA GLU A 239 25.51 -1.86 9.68
C GLU A 239 24.18 -1.21 9.31
N THR A 240 23.10 -1.92 9.65
CA THR A 240 21.72 -1.47 9.43
C THR A 240 21.39 -0.21 10.24
N CYS A 241 20.18 0.31 10.05
CA CYS A 241 19.74 1.57 10.65
C CYS A 241 19.93 1.56 12.17
N HIS A 242 20.76 2.48 12.66
CA HIS A 242 21.03 2.67 14.09
C HIS A 242 21.29 4.16 14.38
N ARG A 243 21.25 4.54 15.66
CA ARG A 243 21.66 5.88 16.09
C ARG A 243 23.16 5.90 16.34
N SER A 244 23.87 6.84 15.75
CA SER A 244 25.33 6.93 15.86
C SER A 244 25.76 8.15 16.66
N SER A 245 26.56 7.93 17.71
CA SER A 245 27.17 9.01 18.50
C SER A 245 28.17 9.84 17.70
N LEU A 246 28.72 9.28 16.61
CA LEU A 246 29.66 9.98 15.72
C LEU A 246 29.01 11.18 15.02
N VAL A 247 27.69 11.15 14.87
CA VAL A 247 26.90 12.22 14.24
C VAL A 247 25.77 12.69 15.17
N ASN A 248 26.09 12.91 16.44
CA ASN A 248 25.17 13.50 17.44
C ASN A 248 23.88 12.70 17.71
N GLY A 249 23.89 11.38 17.51
CA GLY A 249 22.75 10.51 17.78
C GLY A 249 21.73 10.43 16.64
N GLU A 250 22.06 10.99 15.47
CA GLU A 250 21.24 10.85 14.26
C GLU A 250 21.18 9.41 13.78
N ARG A 251 20.12 9.09 13.02
CA ARG A 251 19.92 7.76 12.44
C ARG A 251 20.73 7.62 11.16
N VAL A 252 21.54 6.57 11.12
CA VAL A 252 22.45 6.32 9.99
C VAL A 252 22.30 4.91 9.48
N LEU A 253 22.61 4.75 8.19
CA LEU A 253 23.15 3.51 7.67
C LEU A 253 24.67 3.67 7.54
N ALA A 254 25.42 2.66 7.95
CA ALA A 254 26.88 2.71 7.86
C ALA A 254 27.39 1.67 6.87
N TYR A 255 28.14 2.16 5.88
CA TYR A 255 28.92 1.33 4.96
C TYR A 255 30.39 1.56 5.28
N SER A 256 31.21 0.54 5.08
CA SER A 256 32.62 0.64 5.42
C SER A 256 33.50 -0.23 4.53
N CYS A 257 34.75 0.17 4.36
CA CYS A 257 35.73 -0.58 3.61
C CYS A 257 37.10 -0.44 4.27
N VAL A 258 37.89 -1.51 4.20
CA VAL A 258 39.26 -1.50 4.72
C VAL A 258 40.13 -0.68 3.77
N VAL A 259 40.78 0.35 4.30
CA VAL A 259 41.82 1.09 3.57
C VAL A 259 43.08 0.24 3.56
N ARG A 260 43.61 -0.01 2.36
CA ARG A 260 44.72 -0.94 2.14
C ARG A 260 45.93 -0.23 1.57
N GLU A 261 47.10 -0.80 1.85
CA GLU A 261 48.38 -0.30 1.37
C GLU A 261 48.40 -0.15 -0.15
N GLY A 262 48.83 1.03 -0.62
CA GLY A 262 48.84 1.38 -2.05
C GLY A 262 47.46 1.65 -2.67
N GLY A 263 46.36 1.57 -1.90
CA GLY A 263 45.00 1.62 -2.46
C GLY A 263 44.60 0.36 -3.22
N GLU A 264 45.39 -0.72 -3.10
CA GLU A 264 45.18 -1.98 -3.82
C GLU A 264 44.15 -2.88 -3.12
N SER A 265 43.27 -3.55 -3.88
CA SER A 265 42.23 -4.43 -3.31
C SER A 265 42.81 -5.56 -2.43
N THR A 266 44.03 -6.03 -2.72
CA THR A 266 44.70 -7.10 -1.97
C THR A 266 45.84 -6.60 -1.08
N GLY A 267 46.01 -5.28 -0.97
CA GLY A 267 47.02 -4.66 -0.12
C GLY A 267 46.81 -4.98 1.37
N ARG A 268 47.88 -4.83 2.15
CA ARG A 268 47.83 -5.03 3.60
C ARG A 268 46.86 -4.01 4.23
N PRO A 269 45.98 -4.42 5.16
CA PRO A 269 45.09 -3.51 5.87
C PRO A 269 45.86 -2.41 6.63
N LEU A 270 45.40 -1.17 6.53
CA LEU A 270 45.96 0.00 7.23
C LEU A 270 44.99 0.63 8.23
N GLY A 271 43.69 0.57 7.94
CA GLY A 271 42.60 1.14 8.73
C GLY A 271 41.24 0.87 8.07
N VAL A 272 40.19 1.55 8.51
CA VAL A 272 38.84 1.41 7.94
C VAL A 272 38.28 2.80 7.63
N LEU A 273 37.71 2.94 6.44
CA LEU A 273 36.87 4.08 6.09
C LEU A 273 35.41 3.69 6.34
N GLY A 274 34.70 4.50 7.12
CA GLY A 274 33.26 4.42 7.32
C GLY A 274 32.54 5.59 6.68
N ILE A 275 31.42 5.32 6.03
CA ILE A 275 30.47 6.30 5.53
C ILE A 275 29.24 6.28 6.44
N LEU A 276 28.83 7.45 6.94
CA LEU A 276 27.62 7.62 7.73
C LEU A 276 26.53 8.26 6.87
N PHE A 277 25.70 7.42 6.26
CA PHE A 277 24.61 7.82 5.37
C PHE A 277 23.41 8.34 6.13
N ASN A 278 22.80 9.43 5.64
CA ASN A 278 21.59 9.99 6.22
C ASN A 278 20.38 9.12 5.86
N TRP A 279 20.02 8.21 6.77
CA TRP A 279 18.94 7.27 6.52
C TRP A 279 17.58 7.96 6.36
N ASP A 280 17.30 8.95 7.21
CA ASP A 280 15.99 9.59 7.25
C ASP A 280 15.74 10.44 5.99
N GLU A 281 16.76 11.10 5.42
CA GLU A 281 16.62 11.86 4.16
C GLU A 281 16.24 11.01 2.94
N LEU A 282 16.55 9.70 2.96
CA LEU A 282 16.12 8.77 1.91
C LEU A 282 14.80 8.10 2.26
N ALA A 283 14.79 7.38 3.37
CA ALA A 283 13.72 6.44 3.67
C ALA A 283 12.43 7.15 4.07
N GLN A 284 12.53 8.27 4.83
CA GLN A 284 11.35 9.03 5.24
C GLN A 284 10.67 9.67 4.01
N VAL A 285 11.48 10.20 3.09
CA VAL A 285 10.98 10.77 1.83
C VAL A 285 10.24 9.72 1.00
N ILE A 286 10.75 8.49 0.90
CA ILE A 286 10.10 7.41 0.16
C ILE A 286 8.75 7.02 0.78
N VAL A 287 8.70 6.80 2.10
CA VAL A 287 7.44 6.40 2.76
C VAL A 287 6.41 7.52 2.76
N GLU A 288 6.81 8.79 2.87
CA GLU A 288 5.90 9.95 2.86
C GLU A 288 5.46 10.37 1.45
N ARG A 289 6.26 10.07 0.41
CA ARG A 289 5.93 10.38 -0.99
C ARG A 289 5.37 9.18 -1.76
N THR A 290 5.05 8.08 -1.07
CA THR A 290 4.32 6.96 -1.68
C THR A 290 3.04 7.51 -2.32
N PRO A 291 2.75 7.24 -3.60
CA PRO A 291 1.68 7.93 -4.32
C PRO A 291 0.28 7.40 -3.95
N LEU A 292 -0.15 7.70 -2.72
CA LEU A 292 -1.49 7.47 -2.21
C LEU A 292 -2.35 8.73 -2.43
N PRO A 293 -3.64 8.58 -2.80
CA PRO A 293 -4.60 9.68 -2.80
C PRO A 293 -4.69 10.36 -1.43
N GLN A 294 -4.97 11.67 -1.42
CA GLN A 294 -5.02 12.47 -0.18
C GLN A 294 -5.96 11.88 0.89
N GLU A 295 -7.09 11.33 0.45
CA GLU A 295 -8.13 10.73 1.29
C GLU A 295 -7.72 9.37 1.88
N GLU A 296 -6.71 8.71 1.32
CA GLU A 296 -6.22 7.42 1.80
C GLU A 296 -5.20 7.56 2.93
N TRP A 297 -4.45 8.67 2.96
CA TRP A 297 -3.41 8.88 3.96
C TRP A 297 -3.92 8.80 5.40
N SER A 298 -5.13 9.29 5.68
CA SER A 298 -5.70 9.25 7.04
C SER A 298 -5.96 7.83 7.56
N ARG A 299 -5.97 6.84 6.66
CA ARG A 299 -6.24 5.42 6.96
C ARG A 299 -5.10 4.51 6.51
N SER A 300 -3.95 5.07 6.14
CA SER A 300 -2.80 4.33 5.62
C SER A 300 -1.57 4.52 6.48
N ARG A 301 -0.77 3.46 6.57
CA ARG A 301 0.59 3.49 7.09
C ARG A 301 1.51 2.78 6.10
N VAL A 302 2.55 3.47 5.68
CA VAL A 302 3.65 2.93 4.89
C VAL A 302 4.86 2.71 5.79
N CYS A 303 5.53 1.56 5.65
CA CYS A 303 6.70 1.15 6.41
C CYS A 303 7.77 0.52 5.50
N ILE A 304 9.05 0.73 5.85
CA ILE A 304 10.19 -0.11 5.46
C ILE A 304 10.62 -0.90 6.69
N VAL A 305 10.83 -2.20 6.56
CA VAL A 305 11.17 -3.11 7.67
C VAL A 305 12.27 -4.09 7.30
N ASP A 306 13.01 -4.59 8.29
CA ASP A 306 13.93 -5.72 8.08
C ASP A 306 13.20 -7.08 8.03
N GLN A 307 13.96 -8.16 7.84
CA GLN A 307 13.45 -9.54 7.73
C GLN A 307 12.70 -10.01 8.99
N SER A 308 12.96 -9.39 10.15
CA SER A 308 12.29 -9.71 11.42
C SER A 308 11.01 -8.90 11.63
N GLY A 309 10.70 -7.96 10.72
CA GLY A 309 9.61 -7.02 10.86
C GLY A 309 9.94 -5.80 11.72
N LYS A 310 11.21 -5.59 12.08
CA LYS A 310 11.63 -4.36 12.78
C LYS A 310 11.47 -3.18 11.83
N VAL A 311 10.78 -2.14 12.29
CA VAL A 311 10.54 -0.95 11.49
C VAL A 311 11.84 -0.16 11.32
N LEU A 312 12.19 0.16 10.09
CA LEU A 312 13.36 0.96 9.73
C LEU A 312 12.93 2.37 9.31
N ALA A 313 11.79 2.53 8.66
CA ALA A 313 11.20 3.84 8.41
C ALA A 313 9.69 3.68 8.30
N ASP A 314 8.93 4.68 8.74
CA ASP A 314 7.49 4.64 8.58
C ASP A 314 6.83 6.01 8.71
N THR A 315 5.61 6.06 8.22
CA THR A 315 4.75 7.25 8.24
C THR A 315 4.20 7.61 9.62
N LYS A 316 4.27 6.71 10.63
CA LYS A 316 4.00 7.09 12.04
C LYS A 316 5.23 7.65 12.75
N ASN A 317 6.39 7.64 12.10
CA ASN A 317 7.66 8.08 12.66
C ASN A 317 8.01 7.37 13.98
N SER A 318 7.91 6.03 13.97
CA SER A 318 8.26 5.14 15.09
C SER A 318 9.76 5.18 15.45
N ASN A 319 10.60 5.74 14.58
CA ASN A 319 12.04 5.93 14.78
C ASN A 319 12.82 4.63 15.09
N GLY A 320 12.33 3.49 14.60
CA GLY A 320 12.98 2.19 14.78
C GLY A 320 12.71 1.47 16.09
N ASN A 321 11.72 1.94 16.86
CA ASN A 321 11.35 1.40 18.17
C ASN A 321 10.16 0.41 18.10
N GLU A 322 9.73 0.03 16.91
CA GLU A 322 8.59 -0.85 16.70
C GLU A 322 8.98 -2.07 15.87
N THR A 323 8.38 -3.21 16.19
CA THR A 323 8.40 -4.43 15.40
C THR A 323 6.96 -4.77 15.05
N LEU A 324 6.70 -5.08 13.78
CA LEU A 324 5.36 -5.42 13.31
C LEU A 324 4.89 -6.76 13.87
N ASP A 325 3.57 -6.89 14.00
CA ASP A 325 2.92 -8.11 14.48
C ASP A 325 3.26 -9.32 13.59
N THR A 326 3.32 -10.50 14.20
CA THR A 326 3.68 -11.76 13.53
C THR A 326 2.73 -12.13 12.40
N GLU A 327 1.47 -11.71 12.49
CA GLU A 327 0.48 -11.89 11.42
C GLU A 327 0.88 -11.10 10.16
N ILE A 328 1.45 -9.91 10.30
CA ILE A 328 1.96 -9.13 9.17
C ILE A 328 3.23 -9.78 8.61
N THR A 329 4.18 -10.16 9.46
CA THR A 329 5.44 -10.78 9.01
C THR A 329 5.23 -12.15 8.37
N SER A 330 4.09 -12.80 8.62
CA SER A 330 3.74 -14.06 7.94
C SER A 330 3.65 -13.92 6.42
N LEU A 331 3.42 -12.71 5.90
CA LEU A 331 3.41 -12.41 4.47
C LEU A 331 4.78 -12.53 3.82
N PHE A 332 5.88 -12.51 4.60
CA PHE A 332 7.24 -12.49 4.07
C PHE A 332 7.68 -13.85 3.49
N SER A 333 6.83 -14.88 3.60
CA SER A 333 7.06 -16.17 2.94
C SER A 333 7.04 -16.10 1.42
N GLU A 334 6.44 -15.04 0.87
CA GLU A 334 6.40 -14.76 -0.56
C GLU A 334 7.14 -13.44 -0.83
N GLU A 335 7.70 -13.29 -2.03
CA GLU A 335 8.37 -12.05 -2.44
C GLU A 335 7.41 -10.86 -2.44
N ARG A 336 6.12 -11.12 -2.68
CA ARG A 336 5.13 -10.06 -2.85
C ARG A 336 3.72 -10.55 -2.63
N ASN A 337 3.05 -10.09 -1.58
CA ASN A 337 1.71 -10.56 -1.22
C ASN A 337 0.82 -9.45 -0.63
N TYR A 338 -0.48 -9.73 -0.49
CA TYR A 338 -1.38 -8.92 0.32
C TYR A 338 -2.42 -9.81 1.01
N SER A 339 -2.83 -9.42 2.22
CA SER A 339 -3.87 -10.12 2.97
C SER A 339 -4.76 -9.13 3.73
N MET A 340 -5.94 -9.60 4.11
CA MET A 340 -6.80 -8.93 5.08
C MET A 340 -6.33 -9.32 6.47
N ILE A 341 -5.86 -8.34 7.25
CA ILE A 341 -5.35 -8.54 8.61
C ILE A 341 -6.05 -7.56 9.54
N ASN A 342 -6.36 -7.99 10.76
CA ASN A 342 -6.94 -7.12 11.76
C ASN A 342 -5.83 -6.33 12.47
N THR A 343 -5.63 -5.06 12.12
CA THR A 343 -4.63 -4.21 12.74
C THR A 343 -5.30 -3.22 13.69
N SER A 344 -4.86 -3.19 14.95
CA SER A 344 -5.43 -2.27 15.97
C SER A 344 -6.97 -2.36 16.12
N GLY A 345 -7.55 -3.54 15.90
CA GLY A 345 -8.99 -3.79 16.01
C GLY A 345 -9.81 -3.41 14.77
N LYS A 346 -9.17 -3.04 13.67
CA LYS A 346 -9.81 -2.74 12.38
C LYS A 346 -9.32 -3.66 11.28
N ALA A 347 -10.24 -4.04 10.40
CA ALA A 347 -9.91 -4.82 9.20
C ALA A 347 -9.12 -3.93 8.21
N SER A 348 -7.90 -4.36 7.91
CA SER A 348 -6.97 -3.64 7.06
C SER A 348 -6.45 -4.53 5.94
N VAL A 349 -6.31 -3.94 4.76
CA VAL A 349 -5.51 -4.56 3.70
C VAL A 349 -4.05 -4.28 4.00
N VAL A 350 -3.28 -5.34 4.22
CA VAL A 350 -1.83 -5.28 4.42
C VAL A 350 -1.18 -5.83 3.18
N ALA A 351 -0.47 -4.97 2.46
CA ALA A 351 0.26 -5.33 1.26
C ALA A 351 1.77 -5.22 1.51
N HIS A 352 2.52 -6.10 0.87
CA HIS A 352 3.94 -6.30 1.11
C HIS A 352 4.70 -6.54 -0.19
N ALA A 353 5.95 -6.09 -0.21
CA ALA A 353 6.95 -6.50 -1.20
C ALA A 353 8.33 -6.62 -0.55
N ALA A 354 9.05 -7.68 -0.87
CA ALA A 354 10.46 -7.85 -0.59
C ALA A 354 11.32 -7.08 -1.59
N ALA A 355 12.49 -6.65 -1.13
CA ALA A 355 13.48 -6.00 -1.95
C ALA A 355 13.94 -6.96 -3.07
N PRO A 356 13.79 -6.60 -4.36
CA PRO A 356 14.18 -7.49 -5.46
C PRO A 356 15.71 -7.60 -5.62
N GLY A 357 16.47 -6.73 -4.95
CA GLY A 357 17.88 -6.51 -5.25
C GLY A 357 18.09 -5.57 -6.43
N TYR A 358 19.30 -5.01 -6.50
CA TYR A 358 19.79 -4.22 -7.61
C TYR A 358 21.25 -4.57 -7.88
N GLU A 359 21.55 -5.00 -9.11
CA GLU A 359 22.85 -5.54 -9.50
C GLU A 359 23.31 -6.69 -8.58
N THR A 360 24.33 -6.47 -7.76
CA THR A 360 24.88 -7.44 -6.80
C THR A 360 24.50 -7.15 -5.35
N TYR A 361 23.60 -6.19 -5.11
CA TYR A 361 23.20 -5.74 -3.80
C TYR A 361 21.73 -6.04 -3.53
N SER A 362 21.42 -6.48 -2.32
CA SER A 362 20.05 -6.50 -1.81
C SER A 362 20.09 -6.31 -0.30
N THR A 363 19.18 -5.48 0.20
CA THR A 363 18.97 -5.34 1.65
C THR A 363 18.30 -6.57 2.26
N GLY A 364 17.52 -7.31 1.45
CA GLY A 364 16.55 -8.30 1.91
C GLY A 364 15.44 -7.71 2.79
N TRP A 365 15.26 -6.39 2.78
CA TRP A 365 14.20 -5.70 3.52
C TRP A 365 12.86 -5.79 2.80
N HIS A 366 11.83 -5.26 3.45
CA HIS A 366 10.48 -5.26 2.92
C HIS A 366 9.84 -3.88 3.03
N SER A 367 9.02 -3.52 2.04
CA SER A 367 8.06 -2.42 2.17
C SER A 367 6.69 -2.98 2.47
N ILE A 368 5.95 -2.30 3.35
CA ILE A 368 4.62 -2.69 3.79
C ILE A 368 3.71 -1.48 3.73
N ILE A 369 2.51 -1.67 3.19
CA ILE A 369 1.44 -0.68 3.24
C ILE A 369 0.24 -1.30 3.93
N ILE A 370 -0.15 -0.71 5.06
CA ILE A 370 -1.32 -1.07 5.84
C ILE A 370 -2.37 -0.02 5.52
N GLN A 371 -3.54 -0.42 5.01
CA GLN A 371 -4.66 0.49 4.78
C GLN A 371 -5.93 -0.05 5.45
N GLU A 372 -6.46 0.70 6.40
CA GLU A 372 -7.73 0.38 7.05
C GLU A 372 -8.87 0.48 6.02
N ARG A 373 -9.78 -0.49 6.05
CA ARG A 373 -11.02 -0.38 5.27
C ARG A 373 -11.81 0.83 5.76
N PRO A 374 -12.43 1.62 4.85
CA PRO A 374 -13.38 2.62 5.28
C PRO A 374 -14.49 1.91 6.05
N GLU A 375 -14.96 2.51 7.15
CA GLU A 375 -16.20 2.05 7.75
C GLU A 375 -17.27 2.14 6.65
N ARG A 376 -17.92 1.00 6.33
CA ARG A 376 -19.16 1.08 5.55
C ARG A 376 -20.08 1.96 6.38
N ASN A 377 -20.24 3.21 5.96
CA ASN A 377 -21.41 3.98 6.32
C ASN A 377 -22.57 3.09 5.87
N ASN A 378 -23.17 2.39 6.82
CA ASN A 378 -24.55 2.00 6.72
C ASN A 378 -25.24 3.34 6.49
N ALA A 379 -25.42 3.69 5.21
CA ALA A 379 -26.41 4.63 4.79
C ALA A 379 -27.70 4.04 5.33
N LYS A 380 -28.00 4.43 6.57
CA LYS A 380 -29.30 4.34 7.17
C LYS A 380 -30.21 4.79 6.04
N SER A 381 -31.01 3.87 5.54
CA SER A 381 -32.45 4.07 5.39
C SER A 381 -32.82 5.54 5.55
N LYS A 382 -32.45 6.36 4.56
CA LYS A 382 -33.18 7.58 4.23
C LYS A 382 -34.31 7.07 3.35
N THR A 383 -35.16 6.22 3.93
CA THR A 383 -36.56 6.58 4.19
C THR A 383 -37.06 7.43 3.02
N SER A 384 -37.66 6.83 1.99
CA SER A 384 -39.04 6.34 2.06
C SER A 384 -39.96 7.17 2.99
N THR A 385 -39.78 8.50 3.00
CA THR A 385 -40.76 9.44 3.59
C THR A 385 -41.39 10.34 2.53
N ARG A 386 -41.62 9.80 1.32
CA ARG A 386 -42.45 10.48 0.30
C ARG A 386 -43.67 9.71 -0.19
N SER A 387 -44.06 8.59 0.45
CA SER A 387 -45.30 7.87 0.10
C SER A 387 -46.15 7.43 1.30
N ARG A 388 -46.22 8.26 2.35
CA ARG A 388 -47.13 8.01 3.49
C ARG A 388 -48.18 9.12 3.75
N SER A 389 -48.50 9.93 2.73
CA SER A 389 -49.66 10.85 2.78
C SER A 389 -50.81 10.50 1.82
N SER A 390 -50.74 9.41 1.04
CA SER A 390 -51.81 9.03 0.10
C SER A 390 -52.53 7.72 0.43
N ARG A 391 -52.17 7.03 1.51
CA ARG A 391 -52.82 5.75 1.93
C ARG A 391 -53.89 5.87 3.02
N SER A 392 -54.24 7.08 3.47
CA SER A 392 -55.37 7.30 4.40
C SER A 392 -56.63 7.88 3.74
N ALA A 393 -56.65 8.04 2.41
CA ALA A 393 -57.80 8.60 1.68
C ALA A 393 -58.66 7.55 0.97
N PHE A 394 -58.25 6.27 0.92
CA PHE A 394 -58.96 5.23 0.15
C PHE A 394 -59.69 4.18 0.99
N THR A 395 -59.58 4.24 2.33
CA THR A 395 -60.32 3.35 3.25
C THR A 395 -61.63 3.97 3.76
N GLY A 396 -61.97 5.19 3.35
CA GLY A 396 -63.22 5.88 3.71
C GLY A 396 -64.39 5.68 2.73
N GLU A 397 -64.15 5.25 1.49
CA GLU A 397 -65.20 5.17 0.45
C GLU A 397 -65.73 3.76 0.16
N LEU A 398 -65.15 2.71 0.78
CA LEU A 398 -65.64 1.33 0.63
C LEU A 398 -66.62 0.87 1.73
N SER A 399 -66.92 1.72 2.71
CA SER A 399 -67.92 1.43 3.75
C SER A 399 -69.33 1.96 3.44
N SER A 400 -69.53 2.71 2.34
CA SER A 400 -70.82 3.33 1.97
C SER A 400 -71.55 2.65 0.81
N LEU A 401 -71.06 1.51 0.29
CA LEU A 401 -71.65 0.82 -0.87
C LEU A 401 -72.16 -0.61 -0.59
N VAL A 402 -72.30 -1.02 0.68
CA VAL A 402 -72.88 -2.32 1.08
C VAL A 402 -74.19 -2.16 1.87
N GLN A 403 -74.86 -1.02 1.76
CA GLN A 403 -76.16 -0.80 2.43
C GLN A 403 -77.34 -0.44 1.52
N LEU A 404 -77.22 -0.62 0.19
CA LEU A 404 -78.36 -0.57 -0.73
C LEU A 404 -78.06 -1.38 -2.00
N ALA A 405 -78.21 -2.70 -1.89
CA ALA A 405 -78.60 -3.64 -2.96
C ALA A 405 -78.99 -4.98 -2.33
#